data_AF-A0A956XUU8-F1
#
_entry.id   AF-A0A956XUU8-F1
#
_cell.length_a   1.000
_cell.length_b   1.000
_cell.length_c   1.000
_cell.angle_alpha   90.00
_cell.angle_beta   90.00
_cell.angle_gamma   90.00
#
_symmetry.space_group_name_H-M   'P 1'
#
loop_
_entity.id
_entity.type
_entity.pdbx_description
1 polymer ?
#
loop_
_entity_poly.entity_id
_entity_poly.type
_entity_poly.pdbx_seq_one_letter_code
_entity_poly.pdbx_strand_id
1 'polypeptide(L)'
;GEGNTGMYTAFMQNIPEAKFTSLILVHEMLTQPNYGGKSTTFMVHISDEQAMNQLRDHIMKLVKVPVFAEWTNYLWHTGQAVKLLRPTRTGGDIKLWTVDLDADAWTRLITGGLAKSVLRLS
;
A
#
# COMPACT_ATOMS: atom_id res chain seq x y z
N GLY A 1 -21.14 -22.02 18.91
CA GLY A 1 -21.67 -21.35 17.69
C GLY A 1 -22.45 -20.13 18.12
N GLU A 2 -22.74 -19.19 17.22
CA GLU A 2 -23.56 -17.96 17.41
C GLU A 2 -22.83 -16.64 17.74
N GLY A 3 -21.54 -16.49 17.46
CA GLY A 3 -20.85 -15.20 17.70
C GLY A 3 -21.00 -14.15 16.59
N ASN A 4 -20.95 -14.57 15.31
CA ASN A 4 -20.68 -13.65 14.20
C ASN A 4 -21.63 -13.81 13.00
N THR A 5 -22.79 -14.43 13.19
CA THR A 5 -23.77 -14.65 12.11
C THR A 5 -24.25 -13.30 11.57
N GLY A 6 -23.98 -13.01 10.29
CA GLY A 6 -24.36 -11.76 9.63
C GLY A 6 -23.36 -10.59 9.76
N MET A 7 -22.24 -10.75 10.48
CA MET A 7 -21.25 -9.68 10.64
C MET A 7 -20.50 -9.36 9.34
N TYR A 8 -20.35 -10.35 8.46
CA TYR A 8 -19.55 -10.23 7.23
C TYR A 8 -20.39 -10.21 5.95
N THR A 9 -21.73 -10.18 6.05
CA THR A 9 -22.63 -10.24 4.88
C THR A 9 -22.41 -9.08 3.91
N ALA A 10 -21.97 -7.91 4.39
CA ALA A 10 -21.61 -6.77 3.54
C ALA A 10 -20.32 -6.98 2.71
N PHE A 11 -19.48 -7.95 3.10
CA PHE A 11 -18.21 -8.29 2.45
C PHE A 11 -18.27 -9.63 1.70
N MET A 12 -19.44 -10.27 1.67
CA MET A 12 -19.70 -11.47 0.89
C MET A 12 -20.16 -11.05 -0.51
N GLN A 13 -19.38 -11.42 -1.53
CA GLN A 13 -19.89 -11.42 -2.90
C GLN A 13 -20.47 -12.79 -3.22
N ASN A 14 -21.78 -12.83 -3.38
CA ASN A 14 -22.46 -13.99 -3.91
C ASN A 14 -22.37 -13.92 -5.44
N ILE A 15 -21.81 -14.95 -6.07
CA ILE A 15 -21.87 -15.17 -7.52
C ILE A 15 -22.84 -16.34 -7.71
N PRO A 16 -24.15 -16.06 -7.88
CA PRO A 16 -25.19 -17.09 -7.82
C PRO A 16 -24.98 -18.19 -8.87
N GLU A 17 -24.41 -17.83 -10.03
CA GLU A 17 -24.16 -18.74 -11.14
C GLU A 17 -23.09 -19.79 -10.82
N ALA A 18 -22.17 -19.49 -9.89
CA ALA A 18 -21.06 -20.37 -9.54
C ALA A 18 -21.37 -21.34 -8.38
N LYS A 19 -22.49 -21.15 -7.65
CA LYS A 19 -22.79 -21.83 -6.36
C LYS A 19 -21.66 -21.71 -5.31
N PHE A 20 -20.75 -20.77 -5.48
CA PHE A 20 -19.67 -20.48 -4.52
C PHE A 20 -19.93 -19.10 -3.90
N THR A 21 -19.96 -19.06 -2.57
CA THR A 21 -19.92 -17.81 -1.81
C THR A 21 -18.50 -17.59 -1.35
N SER A 22 -17.85 -16.54 -1.86
CA SER A 22 -16.48 -16.19 -1.50
C SER A 22 -16.50 -15.03 -0.50
N LEU A 23 -15.76 -15.18 0.60
CA LEU A 23 -15.52 -14.13 1.59
C LEU A 23 -14.01 -13.90 1.69
N ILE A 24 -13.58 -12.66 1.51
CA ILE A 24 -12.19 -12.25 1.72
C ILE A 24 -12.13 -11.46 3.02
N LEU A 25 -11.47 -12.03 4.03
CA LEU A 25 -11.17 -11.31 5.28
C LEU A 25 -9.85 -10.57 5.10
N VAL A 26 -9.91 -9.26 5.33
CA VAL A 26 -8.77 -8.36 5.16
C VAL A 26 -8.52 -7.63 6.47
N HIS A 27 -7.24 -7.55 6.87
CA HIS A 27 -6.85 -6.84 8.08
C HIS A 27 -7.07 -5.31 7.94
N GLU A 28 -7.44 -4.65 9.03
CA GLU A 28 -7.72 -3.20 9.06
C GLU A 28 -6.55 -2.36 8.54
N MET A 29 -5.30 -2.78 8.77
CA MET A 29 -4.11 -2.09 8.26
C MET A 29 -4.05 -2.01 6.73
N LEU A 30 -4.78 -2.86 6.00
CA LEU A 30 -4.85 -2.80 4.54
C LEU A 30 -6.00 -1.92 4.05
N THR A 31 -7.10 -1.82 4.82
CA THR A 31 -8.31 -1.08 4.44
C THR A 31 -8.43 0.31 5.06
N GLN A 32 -7.77 0.52 6.21
CA GLN A 32 -7.77 1.75 7.00
C GLN A 32 -6.32 2.13 7.38
N PRO A 33 -5.50 2.56 6.42
CA PRO A 33 -4.12 2.96 6.69
C PRO A 33 -4.07 4.15 7.65
N ASN A 34 -3.24 4.07 8.70
CA ASN A 34 -3.07 5.16 9.65
C ASN A 34 -1.95 6.12 9.20
N TYR A 35 -2.34 7.22 8.54
CA TYR A 35 -1.42 8.27 8.09
C TYR A 35 -0.95 9.24 9.19
N GLY A 36 -1.36 9.04 10.44
CA GLY A 36 -0.88 9.81 11.60
C GLY A 36 0.61 9.61 11.93
N GLY A 37 1.27 8.68 11.25
CA GLY A 37 2.71 8.46 11.30
C GLY A 37 3.12 7.19 12.06
N LYS A 38 4.27 6.63 11.66
CA LYS A 38 4.92 5.44 12.24
C LYS A 38 3.99 4.23 12.39
N SER A 39 3.22 3.97 11.33
CA SER A 39 2.35 2.81 11.23
C SER A 39 2.74 1.95 10.03
N THR A 40 2.02 0.87 9.78
CA THR A 40 2.25 -0.01 8.64
C THR A 40 0.94 -0.20 7.90
N THR A 41 1.02 -0.18 6.56
CA THR A 41 -0.06 -0.58 5.66
C THR A 41 0.43 -1.63 4.69
N PHE A 42 -0.50 -2.23 3.96
CA PHE A 42 -0.19 -3.27 2.99
C PHE A 42 -0.80 -2.97 1.63
N MET A 43 -0.17 -3.46 0.56
CA MET A 43 -0.64 -3.34 -0.82
C MET A 43 -0.66 -4.73 -1.45
N VAL A 44 -1.81 -5.16 -1.96
CA VAL A 44 -1.90 -6.36 -2.80
C VAL A 44 -1.32 -6.03 -4.16
N HIS A 45 -0.40 -6.85 -4.63
CA HIS A 45 0.25 -6.66 -5.91
C HIS A 45 -0.48 -7.45 -6.99
N ILE A 46 -1.14 -6.72 -7.88
CA ILE A 46 -1.83 -7.28 -9.05
C ILE A 46 -1.02 -7.02 -10.32
N SER A 47 -0.42 -5.82 -10.42
CA SER A 47 0.55 -5.44 -11.44
C SER A 47 1.53 -4.40 -10.88
N ASP A 48 2.68 -4.23 -11.54
CA ASP A 48 3.65 -3.19 -11.16
C ASP A 48 3.02 -1.79 -11.21
N GLU A 49 2.28 -1.48 -12.28
CA GLU A 49 1.59 -0.20 -12.45
C GLU A 49 0.60 0.08 -11.30
N GLN A 50 -0.22 -0.91 -10.96
CA GLN A 50 -1.20 -0.77 -9.86
C GLN A 50 -0.49 -0.58 -8.51
N ALA A 51 0.55 -1.37 -8.23
CA ALA A 51 1.29 -1.28 -6.97
C ALA A 51 2.05 0.06 -6.84
N MET A 52 2.62 0.55 -7.94
CA MET A 52 3.30 1.84 -8.00
C MET A 52 2.32 3.01 -7.78
N ASN A 53 1.16 3.00 -8.44
CA ASN A 53 0.14 4.01 -8.23
C ASN A 53 -0.37 4.01 -6.78
N GLN A 54 -0.62 2.83 -6.22
CA GLN A 54 -1.06 2.70 -4.82
C GLN A 54 0.02 3.21 -3.85
N LEU A 55 1.30 2.91 -4.09
CA LEU A 55 2.40 3.43 -3.29
C LEU A 55 2.41 4.96 -3.32
N ARG A 56 2.32 5.55 -4.51
CA ARG A 56 2.30 7.01 -4.69
C ARG A 56 1.17 7.64 -3.88
N ASP A 57 -0.03 7.05 -3.92
CA ASP A 57 -1.18 7.54 -3.19
C ASP A 57 -1.00 7.44 -1.67
N HIS A 58 -0.37 6.37 -1.16
CA HIS A 58 -0.02 6.26 0.26
C HIS A 58 0.98 7.36 0.68
N ILE A 59 2.02 7.58 -0.11
CA ILE A 59 3.03 8.62 0.20
C ILE A 59 2.38 10.00 0.14
N MET A 60 1.57 10.29 -0.88
CA MET A 60 0.88 11.58 -1.04
C MET A 60 -0.07 11.90 0.13
N LYS A 61 -0.73 10.89 0.71
CA LYS A 61 -1.56 11.06 1.91
C LYS A 61 -0.74 11.22 3.19
N LEU A 62 0.50 10.74 3.18
CA LEU A 62 1.39 10.70 4.34
C LEU A 62 2.24 11.96 4.49
N VAL A 63 2.81 12.46 3.37
CA VAL A 63 3.74 13.59 3.38
C VAL A 63 3.03 14.91 3.07
N LYS A 64 3.62 16.03 3.51
CA LYS A 64 3.07 17.37 3.30
C LYS A 64 3.57 18.05 2.01
N VAL A 65 4.20 17.29 1.11
CA VAL A 65 4.75 17.80 -0.16
C VAL A 65 4.07 17.12 -1.34
N PRO A 66 3.96 17.77 -2.51
CA PRO A 66 3.46 17.13 -3.72
C PRO A 66 4.30 15.90 -4.09
N VAL A 67 3.65 14.83 -4.55
CA VAL A 67 4.29 13.60 -5.03
C VAL A 67 3.86 13.35 -6.47
N PHE A 68 4.76 13.65 -7.41
CA PHE A 68 4.48 13.56 -8.84
C PHE A 68 4.60 12.12 -9.35
N ALA A 69 3.88 11.80 -10.42
CA ALA A 69 3.79 10.44 -10.94
C ALA A 69 5.14 9.93 -11.45
N GLU A 70 5.94 10.79 -12.08
CA GLU A 70 7.28 10.51 -12.59
C GLU A 70 8.29 10.14 -11.47
N TRP A 71 8.01 10.49 -10.22
CA TRP A 71 8.87 10.13 -9.08
C TRP A 71 8.66 8.69 -8.62
N THR A 72 7.57 8.05 -9.05
CA THR A 72 7.13 6.77 -8.49
C THR A 72 8.16 5.65 -8.67
N ASN A 73 8.84 5.58 -9.82
CA ASN A 73 9.92 4.61 -10.04
C ASN A 73 11.07 4.79 -9.04
N TYR A 74 11.49 6.04 -8.82
CA TYR A 74 12.53 6.34 -7.84
C TYR A 74 12.09 5.97 -6.42
N LEU A 75 10.86 6.32 -6.03
CA LEU A 75 10.31 6.04 -4.71
C LEU A 75 10.13 4.53 -4.48
N TRP A 76 9.73 3.78 -5.50
CA TRP A 76 9.59 2.32 -5.47
C TRP A 76 10.93 1.64 -5.17
N HIS A 77 11.97 1.94 -5.95
CA HIS A 77 13.28 1.30 -5.80
C HIS A 77 14.02 1.76 -4.54
N THR A 78 14.02 3.07 -4.28
CA THR A 78 14.77 3.59 -3.14
C THR A 78 14.06 3.27 -1.83
N GLY A 79 12.72 3.28 -1.81
CA GLY A 79 11.91 2.82 -0.67
C GLY A 79 12.21 1.38 -0.29
N GLN A 80 12.47 0.51 -1.27
CA GLN A 80 12.95 -0.87 -1.01
C GLN A 80 14.36 -0.89 -0.42
N ALA A 81 15.29 -0.13 -1.01
CA ALA A 81 16.67 -0.08 -0.55
C ALA A 81 16.78 0.38 0.92
N VAL A 82 15.89 1.29 1.36
CA VAL A 82 15.84 1.78 2.75
C VAL A 82 14.78 1.09 3.62
N LYS A 83 14.18 0.00 3.14
CA LYS A 83 13.21 -0.85 3.87
C LYS A 83 11.86 -0.22 4.23
N LEU A 84 11.50 0.94 3.65
CA LEU A 84 10.17 1.53 3.75
C LEU A 84 9.12 0.78 2.92
N LEU A 85 9.57 0.05 1.90
CA LEU A 85 8.74 -0.82 1.07
C LEU A 85 9.36 -2.21 1.04
N ARG A 86 8.64 -3.25 1.41
CA ARG A 86 9.18 -4.62 1.50
C ARG A 86 8.18 -5.66 1.02
N PRO A 87 8.62 -6.74 0.34
CA PRO A 87 7.74 -7.87 0.12
C PRO A 87 7.37 -8.48 1.47
N THR A 88 6.08 -8.78 1.63
CA THR A 88 5.54 -9.46 2.82
C THR A 88 5.55 -10.95 2.55
N ARG A 89 5.97 -11.74 3.54
CA ARG A 89 5.85 -13.20 3.43
C ARG A 89 4.36 -13.55 3.41
N THR A 90 3.92 -14.15 2.32
CA THR A 90 2.55 -14.61 2.09
C THR A 90 2.50 -16.13 1.95
N GLY A 91 1.31 -16.69 2.07
CA GLY A 91 1.01 -18.06 1.67
C GLY A 91 0.15 -18.06 0.40
N GLY A 92 0.27 -19.13 -0.41
CA GLY A 92 -0.39 -19.22 -1.71
C GLY A 92 0.20 -18.25 -2.74
N ASP A 93 -0.59 -17.92 -3.77
CA ASP A 93 -0.15 -17.09 -4.90
C ASP A 93 -0.35 -15.58 -4.71
N ILE A 94 -0.65 -15.15 -3.48
CA ILE A 94 -0.86 -13.73 -3.17
C ILE A 94 0.50 -13.05 -3.03
N LYS A 95 0.71 -11.97 -3.77
CA LYS A 95 1.85 -11.06 -3.57
C LYS A 95 1.41 -9.84 -2.78
N LEU A 96 2.07 -9.58 -1.66
CA LEU A 96 1.73 -8.46 -0.77
C LEU A 96 2.99 -7.64 -0.46
N TRP A 97 2.85 -6.32 -0.49
CA TRP A 97 3.89 -5.40 -0.05
C TRP A 97 3.53 -4.78 1.29
N THR A 98 4.50 -4.75 2.20
CA THR A 98 4.46 -3.98 3.43
C THR A 98 4.98 -2.58 3.13
N VAL A 99 4.24 -1.56 3.54
CA VAL A 99 4.63 -0.14 3.42
C VAL A 99 4.71 0.45 4.82
N ASP A 100 5.87 1.00 5.15
CA ASP A 100 6.08 1.76 6.37
C ASP A 100 5.55 3.19 6.17
N LEU A 101 4.58 3.60 6.99
CA LEU A 101 3.98 4.93 6.95
C LEU A 101 4.75 5.89 7.86
N ASP A 102 6.05 6.01 7.59
CA ASP A 102 6.95 6.97 8.24
C ASP A 102 7.09 8.23 7.38
N ALA A 103 6.32 9.27 7.74
CA ALA A 103 6.31 10.54 7.02
C ALA A 103 7.69 11.20 6.94
N ASP A 104 8.52 11.10 7.99
CA ASP A 104 9.84 11.72 8.04
C ASP A 104 10.81 11.00 7.10
N ALA A 105 10.76 9.66 7.09
CA ALA A 105 11.61 8.86 6.22
C ALA A 105 11.26 9.05 4.73
N TRP A 106 9.97 9.05 4.38
CA TRP A 106 9.53 9.35 3.01
C TRP A 106 9.86 10.78 2.59
N THR A 107 9.69 11.77 3.47
CA THR A 107 10.07 13.16 3.20
C THR A 107 11.59 13.29 2.98
N ARG A 108 12.40 12.55 3.74
CA ARG A 108 13.86 12.52 3.57
C ARG A 108 14.26 11.90 2.22
N LEU A 109 13.55 10.88 1.76
CA LEU A 109 13.75 10.30 0.43
C LEU A 109 13.49 11.31 -0.68
N ILE A 110 12.36 12.01 -0.60
CA ILE A 110 11.97 13.00 -1.61
C ILE A 110 12.98 14.16 -1.63
N THR A 111 13.30 14.72 -0.46
CA THR A 111 14.25 15.84 -0.36
C THR A 111 15.67 15.43 -0.80
N GLY A 112 16.11 14.21 -0.46
CA GLY A 112 17.36 13.65 -0.93
C GLY A 112 17.40 13.43 -2.44
N GLY A 113 16.30 12.98 -3.05
CA GLY A 113 16.15 12.83 -4.49
C GLY A 113 16.18 14.17 -5.24
N LEU A 114 15.53 15.20 -4.69
CA LEU A 114 15.55 16.57 -5.22
C LEU A 114 16.95 17.19 -5.12
N ALA A 115 17.61 17.08 -3.96
CA ALA A 115 18.95 17.63 -3.74
C ALA A 115 20.02 17.03 -4.67
N LYS A 116 19.82 15.78 -5.12
CA LYS A 116 20.70 15.09 -6.07
C LYS A 116 20.28 15.30 -7.53
N SER A 117 19.26 16.12 -7.80
CA SER A 117 18.69 16.34 -9.14
C SER A 117 18.18 15.06 -9.84
N VAL A 118 17.90 14.01 -9.05
CA VAL A 118 17.30 12.75 -9.53
C VAL A 118 15.79 12.94 -9.68
N LEU A 119 15.16 13.61 -8.72
CA LEU A 119 13.79 14.08 -8.83
C LEU A 119 13.80 15.51 -9.36
N ARG A 120 12.83 15.83 -10.23
CA ARG A 120 12.64 17.16 -10.80
C ARG A 120 11.20 17.59 -10.61
N LEU A 121 11.01 18.90 -10.43
CA LEU A 121 9.69 19.53 -10.41
C LEU A 121 9.32 19.77 -11.88
N SER A 122 8.47 18.92 -12.45
CA SER A 122 7.93 19.08 -13.81
C SER A 122 6.66 19.91 -13.78
#